data_AF-A0A6N6KDT9-F1
#
_entry.id   AF-A0A6N6KDT9-F1
#
_cell.length_a   1.000
_cell.length_b   1.000
_cell.length_c   1.000
_cell.angle_alpha   90.00
_cell.angle_beta   90.00
_cell.angle_gamma   90.00
#
_symmetry.space_group_name_H-M   'P 1'
#
loop_
_entity.id
_entity.type
_entity.pdbx_description
1 polymer ?
#
loop_
_entity_poly.entity_id
_entity_poly.type
_entity_poly.pdbx_seq_one_letter_code
_entity_poly.pdbx_strand_id
1 'polypeptide(L)'
;MLFVWIVSTTLAYFHTGAEWGPPEVYQKNTLIKNAPELVWDNTIPENGFQPDSFLQLQIAEGYLKAWQALNYCYRTKNTDIIEDHFAETHWEYLRNMTDEQSDFLVEQADLGHHLDLTALSLDKQVVAFKDRGVKIKKKIRSKDLTQTIYSDIQEADFDVVMTLD
;
A
#
# COMPACT_ATOMS: atom_id res chain seq x y z
N MET A 1 3.17 -12.80 -27.44
CA MET A 1 4.28 -12.10 -26.77
C MET A 1 3.62 -11.01 -25.92
N LEU A 2 3.50 -11.23 -24.62
CA LEU A 2 2.79 -10.33 -23.71
C LEU A 2 3.81 -9.32 -23.18
N PHE A 3 3.61 -8.03 -23.48
CA PHE A 3 4.43 -6.96 -22.94
C PHE A 3 3.85 -6.55 -21.57
N VAL A 4 4.49 -6.97 -20.48
CA VAL A 4 4.21 -6.42 -19.15
C VAL A 4 5.04 -5.15 -19.04
N TRP A 5 4.39 -4.00 -19.22
CA TRP A 5 5.00 -2.70 -18.98
C TRP A 5 5.26 -2.56 -17.47
N ILE A 6 6.53 -2.33 -17.12
CA ILE A 6 6.91 -1.83 -15.80
C ILE A 6 6.33 -0.42 -15.69
N VAL A 7 5.21 -0.29 -15.02
CA VAL A 7 4.70 1.02 -14.63
C VAL A 7 5.54 1.45 -13.43
N SER A 8 6.54 2.28 -13.68
CA SER A 8 7.07 3.17 -12.64
C SER A 8 5.92 4.10 -12.28
N THR A 9 5.20 3.79 -11.20
CA THR A 9 4.02 4.55 -10.77
C THR A 9 4.43 5.52 -9.67
N THR A 10 4.44 6.79 -10.05
CA THR A 10 4.70 7.98 -9.23
C THR A 10 3.59 8.24 -8.21
N LEU A 11 4.00 8.70 -7.03
CA LEU A 11 3.22 9.34 -5.95
C LEU A 11 2.12 8.47 -5.34
N ALA A 12 2.39 7.75 -4.27
CA ALA A 12 1.33 7.35 -3.36
C ALA A 12 1.16 8.45 -2.29
N TYR A 13 -0.03 9.03 -2.21
CA TYR A 13 -0.39 10.03 -1.21
C TYR A 13 -1.30 9.40 -0.18
N PHE A 14 -0.99 9.59 1.08
CA PHE A 14 -1.62 8.93 2.21
C PHE A 14 -2.14 9.99 3.19
N HIS A 15 -3.28 9.73 3.83
CA HIS A 15 -3.86 10.58 4.88
C HIS A 15 -3.80 9.85 6.23
N THR A 16 -3.41 10.56 7.29
CA THR A 16 -3.35 10.03 8.66
C THR A 16 -4.71 10.07 9.38
N GLY A 17 -5.72 10.76 8.81
CA GLY A 17 -7.08 10.88 9.33
C GLY A 17 -8.05 9.71 9.06
N ALA A 18 -7.64 8.65 8.37
CA ALA A 18 -8.53 7.52 8.08
C ALA A 18 -8.78 6.65 9.34
N GLU A 19 -9.90 6.88 10.02
CA GLU A 19 -10.42 6.00 11.07
C GLU A 19 -11.01 4.73 10.44
N TRP A 20 -10.15 3.76 10.17
CA TRP A 20 -10.58 2.41 9.80
C TRP A 20 -10.00 1.38 10.77
N GLY A 21 -10.89 0.61 11.41
CA GLY A 21 -10.52 -0.63 12.08
C GLY A 21 -10.40 -1.77 11.06
N PRO A 22 -9.40 -2.66 11.19
CA PRO A 22 -9.25 -3.77 10.24
C PRO A 22 -10.53 -4.64 10.27
N PRO A 23 -11.13 -4.95 9.11
CA PRO A 23 -12.38 -5.67 9.05
C PRO A 23 -12.14 -7.08 9.56
N GLU A 24 -13.08 -7.61 10.34
CA GLU A 24 -13.02 -8.95 10.96
C GLU A 24 -12.58 -10.07 10.01
N VAL A 25 -12.81 -9.89 8.69
CA VAL A 25 -12.36 -10.80 7.62
C VAL A 25 -10.84 -11.01 7.61
N TYR A 26 -10.02 -10.03 8.01
CA TYR A 26 -8.57 -10.19 8.20
C TYR A 26 -8.22 -11.11 9.36
N GLN A 27 -9.07 -11.23 10.38
CA GLN A 27 -8.79 -12.10 11.52
C GLN A 27 -9.04 -13.58 11.22
N LYS A 28 -9.89 -13.89 10.22
CA LYS A 28 -10.36 -15.26 9.95
C LYS A 28 -9.59 -16.02 8.86
N ASN A 29 -8.80 -15.36 8.01
CA ASN A 29 -8.18 -16.03 6.85
C ASN A 29 -6.65 -16.15 6.99
N THR A 30 -6.17 -17.39 6.99
CA THR A 30 -4.84 -17.87 7.40
C THR A 30 -3.66 -17.48 6.48
N LEU A 31 -3.80 -16.52 5.57
CA LEU A 31 -2.74 -16.13 4.64
C LEU A 31 -1.91 -14.90 5.07
N ILE A 32 -2.36 -14.13 6.07
CA ILE A 32 -1.61 -13.01 6.63
C ILE A 32 -1.47 -13.25 8.14
N LYS A 33 -0.67 -14.26 8.50
CA LYS A 33 -0.36 -14.55 9.90
C LYS A 33 0.71 -13.60 10.46
N ASN A 34 1.39 -12.85 9.58
CA ASN A 34 2.37 -11.84 9.92
C ASN A 34 1.93 -10.56 9.22
N ALA A 35 1.67 -9.49 9.99
CA ALA A 35 1.63 -8.15 9.40
C ALA A 35 2.96 -7.88 8.69
N PRO A 36 2.97 -7.13 7.58
CA PRO A 36 4.21 -6.78 6.89
C PRO A 36 5.17 -6.09 7.87
N GLU A 37 6.43 -6.48 7.83
CA GLU A 37 7.47 -5.77 8.58
C GLU A 37 7.80 -4.46 7.86
N LEU A 38 7.90 -3.37 8.60
CA LEU A 38 8.32 -2.07 8.09
C LEU A 38 9.62 -1.67 8.80
N VAL A 39 10.66 -1.41 8.01
CA VAL A 39 11.97 -0.99 8.48
C VAL A 39 12.30 0.38 7.90
N TRP A 40 12.84 1.27 8.73
CA TRP A 40 13.42 2.53 8.26
C TRP A 40 14.90 2.32 7.99
N ASP A 41 15.31 2.36 6.72
CA ASP A 41 16.70 2.28 6.31
C ASP A 41 17.42 3.63 6.57
N ASN A 42 16.70 4.73 6.42
CA ASN A 42 17.17 6.07 6.74
C ASN A 42 16.03 6.98 7.21
N THR A 43 16.29 7.75 8.27
CA THR A 43 15.32 8.67 8.89
C THR A 43 15.77 10.14 8.84
N ILE A 44 16.91 10.44 8.20
CA ILE A 44 17.43 11.79 8.08
C ILE A 44 17.25 12.23 6.62
N PRO A 45 16.32 13.15 6.33
CA PRO A 45 16.07 13.64 4.98
C PRO A 45 17.18 14.61 4.54
N GLU A 46 17.26 14.90 3.24
CA GLU A 46 18.31 15.77 2.66
C GLU A 46 18.32 17.17 3.27
N ASN A 47 17.16 17.68 3.68
CA ASN A 47 17.01 18.97 4.32
C ASN A 47 17.34 18.97 5.84
N GLY A 48 17.68 17.81 6.41
CA GLY A 48 18.13 17.63 7.79
C GLY A 48 17.00 17.64 8.85
N PHE A 49 15.74 17.84 8.46
CA PHE A 49 14.61 17.86 9.39
C PHE A 49 14.19 16.43 9.77
N GLN A 50 14.87 15.86 10.76
CA GLN A 50 14.55 14.52 11.24
C GLN A 50 13.21 14.51 12.00
N PRO A 51 12.27 13.62 11.65
CA PRO A 51 11.04 13.41 12.43
C PRO A 51 11.37 12.77 13.77
N ASP A 52 10.66 13.18 14.82
CA ASP A 52 10.69 12.46 16.10
C ASP A 52 10.03 11.08 15.97
N SER A 53 10.20 10.23 16.99
CA SER A 53 9.69 8.85 16.96
C SER A 53 8.18 8.76 16.84
N PHE A 54 7.45 9.76 17.33
CA PHE A 54 5.99 9.79 17.24
C PHE A 54 5.55 10.08 15.80
N LEU A 55 6.17 11.06 15.15
CA LEU A 55 5.91 11.37 13.74
C LEU A 55 6.31 10.20 12.83
N GLN A 56 7.45 9.55 13.08
CA GLN A 56 7.85 8.34 12.34
C GLN A 56 6.81 7.21 12.47
N LEU A 57 6.24 7.02 13.66
CA LEU A 57 5.20 6.04 13.89
C LEU A 57 3.93 6.38 13.11
N GLN A 58 3.47 7.63 13.15
CA GLN A 58 2.30 8.07 12.37
C GLN A 58 2.49 7.84 10.87
N ILE A 59 3.69 8.13 10.36
CA ILE A 59 4.04 7.93 8.97
C ILE A 59 3.95 6.44 8.60
N ALA A 60 4.57 5.58 9.41
CA ALA A 60 4.55 4.13 9.20
C ALA A 60 3.12 3.57 9.27
N GLU A 61 2.31 4.00 10.24
CA GLU A 61 0.94 3.54 10.39
C GLU A 61 0.04 3.99 9.23
N GLY A 62 0.13 5.25 8.82
CA GLY A 62 -0.64 5.77 7.68
C GLY A 62 -0.31 5.01 6.39
N TYR A 63 0.99 4.77 6.15
CA TYR A 63 1.47 4.01 5.01
C TYR A 63 0.96 2.56 4.99
N LEU A 64 1.11 1.85 6.10
CA LEU A 64 0.67 0.45 6.21
C LEU A 64 -0.85 0.31 6.12
N LYS A 65 -1.62 1.25 6.71
CA LYS A 65 -3.08 1.27 6.60
C LYS A 65 -3.54 1.37 5.16
N ALA A 66 -2.88 2.19 4.35
CA ALA A 66 -3.27 2.35 2.97
C ALA A 66 -2.92 1.13 2.09
N TRP A 67 -1.80 0.45 2.36
CA TRP A 67 -1.54 -0.88 1.79
C TRP A 67 -2.61 -1.90 2.17
N GLN A 68 -3.03 -1.91 3.43
CA GLN A 68 -4.13 -2.76 3.90
C GLN A 68 -5.46 -2.42 3.20
N ALA A 69 -5.75 -1.13 3.00
CA ALA A 69 -6.92 -0.68 2.27
C ALA A 69 -6.88 -1.17 0.81
N LEU A 70 -5.75 -1.01 0.12
CA LEU A 70 -5.60 -1.49 -1.26
C LEU A 70 -5.78 -3.01 -1.36
N ASN A 71 -5.18 -3.77 -0.45
CA ASN A 71 -5.34 -5.23 -0.40
C ASN A 71 -6.79 -5.63 -0.11
N TYR A 72 -7.49 -4.86 0.75
CA TYR A 72 -8.91 -5.04 0.99
C TYR A 72 -9.71 -4.84 -0.31
N CYS A 73 -9.47 -3.74 -1.03
CA CYS A 73 -10.15 -3.44 -2.29
C CYS A 73 -9.96 -4.56 -3.32
N TYR A 74 -8.75 -5.10 -3.48
CA TYR A 74 -8.52 -6.24 -4.37
C TYR A 74 -9.37 -7.47 -4.01
N ARG A 75 -9.44 -7.78 -2.70
CA ARG A 75 -10.15 -8.95 -2.20
C ARG A 75 -11.67 -8.80 -2.25
N THR A 76 -12.19 -7.63 -1.91
CA THR A 76 -13.64 -7.42 -1.73
C THR A 76 -14.29 -6.75 -2.92
N LYS A 77 -13.52 -6.16 -3.82
CA LYS A 77 -13.99 -5.29 -4.92
C LYS A 77 -14.71 -4.03 -4.41
N ASN A 78 -14.72 -3.76 -3.11
CA ASN A 78 -15.22 -2.52 -2.56
C ASN A 78 -14.11 -1.47 -2.67
N THR A 79 -14.38 -0.39 -3.37
CA THR A 79 -13.43 0.71 -3.64
C THR A 79 -13.76 1.99 -2.91
N ASP A 80 -14.74 1.96 -1.98
CA ASP A 80 -15.21 3.13 -1.24
C ASP A 80 -14.08 3.72 -0.37
N ILE A 81 -13.23 2.85 0.19
CA ILE A 81 -12.12 3.24 1.08
C ILE A 81 -10.90 3.81 0.35
N ILE A 82 -10.90 3.84 -0.99
CA ILE A 82 -9.75 4.40 -1.75
C ILE A 82 -9.63 5.89 -1.48
N GLU A 83 -10.76 6.60 -1.35
CA GLU A 83 -10.77 8.06 -1.18
C GLU A 83 -10.22 8.50 0.19
N ASP A 84 -10.35 7.64 1.20
CA ASP A 84 -9.88 7.90 2.56
C ASP A 84 -8.36 7.79 2.69
N HIS A 85 -7.72 7.01 1.80
CA HIS A 85 -6.33 6.60 1.94
C HIS A 85 -5.42 7.06 0.80
N PHE A 86 -5.97 7.48 -0.34
CA PHE A 86 -5.21 7.84 -1.54
C PHE A 86 -5.57 9.24 -2.04
N ALA A 87 -4.66 9.92 -2.75
CA ALA A 87 -4.99 11.18 -3.42
C ALA A 87 -5.98 10.99 -4.56
N GLU A 88 -6.81 12.02 -4.79
CA GLU A 88 -7.82 12.08 -5.86
C GLU A 88 -7.27 11.73 -7.24
N THR A 89 -6.04 12.16 -7.53
CA THR A 89 -5.35 11.89 -8.79
C THR A 89 -5.15 10.40 -9.09
N HIS A 90 -5.25 9.53 -8.08
CA HIS A 90 -5.04 8.09 -8.21
C HIS A 90 -6.31 7.27 -8.10
N TRP A 91 -7.44 7.87 -7.71
CA TRP A 91 -8.68 7.15 -7.43
C TRP A 91 -9.16 6.34 -8.63
N GLU A 92 -9.26 6.95 -9.81
CA GLU A 92 -9.73 6.26 -11.01
C GLU A 92 -8.83 5.08 -11.38
N TYR A 93 -7.51 5.27 -11.31
CA TYR A 93 -6.54 4.22 -11.61
C TYR A 93 -6.65 3.04 -10.63
N LEU A 94 -6.69 3.32 -9.33
CA LEU A 94 -6.79 2.29 -8.29
C LEU A 94 -8.14 1.56 -8.35
N ARG A 95 -9.23 2.29 -8.62
CA ARG A 95 -10.56 1.72 -8.87
C ARG A 95 -10.54 0.77 -10.05
N ASN A 96 -10.00 1.20 -11.19
CA ASN A 96 -9.92 0.35 -12.38
C ASN A 96 -9.09 -0.92 -12.15
N MET A 97 -7.98 -0.84 -11.40
CA MET A 97 -7.17 -2.01 -11.08
C MET A 97 -7.86 -2.99 -10.12
N THR A 98 -8.68 -2.48 -9.21
CA THR A 98 -9.31 -3.31 -8.16
C THR A 98 -10.68 -3.83 -8.60
N ASP A 99 -11.44 -3.07 -9.39
CA ASP A 99 -12.78 -3.35 -9.87
C ASP A 99 -12.83 -4.01 -11.27
N GLU A 100 -11.74 -4.64 -11.72
CA GLU A 100 -11.82 -5.43 -12.97
C GLU A 100 -12.97 -6.44 -12.86
N GLN A 101 -13.98 -6.27 -13.74
CA GLN A 101 -15.11 -7.17 -13.95
C GLN A 101 -14.61 -8.50 -14.51
N SER A 102 -14.03 -9.31 -13.63
CA SER A 102 -13.58 -10.65 -13.94
C SER A 102 -14.30 -11.66 -13.06
N ASP A 103 -14.52 -12.86 -13.57
CA ASP A 103 -15.02 -14.00 -12.79
C ASP A 103 -13.99 -14.54 -11.78
N PHE A 104 -12.88 -13.82 -11.58
CA PHE A 104 -11.76 -14.22 -10.73
C PHE A 104 -11.65 -13.35 -9.49
N LEU A 105 -11.28 -13.99 -8.39
CA LEU A 105 -10.94 -13.31 -7.16
C LEU A 105 -9.43 -13.04 -7.14
N VAL A 106 -9.06 -11.77 -6.92
CA VAL A 106 -7.67 -11.34 -6.80
C VAL A 106 -7.36 -11.15 -5.32
N GLU A 107 -6.37 -11.89 -4.81
CA GLU A 107 -5.80 -11.66 -3.49
C GLU A 107 -4.42 -11.01 -3.65
N GLN A 108 -4.17 -9.95 -2.89
CA GLN A 108 -2.87 -9.30 -2.81
C GLN A 108 -2.42 -9.23 -1.35
N ALA A 109 -1.12 -9.43 -1.13
CA ALA A 109 -0.47 -9.14 0.14
C ALA A 109 0.95 -8.63 -0.13
N ASP A 110 1.28 -7.49 0.46
CA ASP A 110 2.65 -7.03 0.67
C ASP A 110 3.33 -7.85 1.78
N LEU A 111 4.64 -8.05 1.65
CA LEU A 111 5.42 -8.92 2.54
C LEU A 111 6.38 -8.15 3.46
N GLY A 112 6.70 -6.90 3.11
CA GLY A 112 7.59 -6.03 3.88
C GLY A 112 7.98 -4.76 3.13
N HIS A 113 8.42 -3.76 3.89
CA HIS A 113 8.70 -2.41 3.43
C HIS A 113 10.02 -1.88 4.02
N HIS A 114 10.80 -1.18 3.19
CA HIS A 114 12.11 -0.63 3.51
C HIS A 114 12.13 0.85 3.14
N LEU A 115 11.90 1.70 4.14
CA LEU A 115 11.66 3.13 3.94
C LEU A 115 12.93 3.96 4.08
N ASP A 116 13.20 4.80 3.09
CA ASP A 116 14.25 5.82 3.09
C ASP A 116 13.61 7.21 3.01
N LEU A 117 13.69 7.97 4.10
CA LEU A 117 13.11 9.30 4.21
C LEU A 117 13.88 10.31 3.35
N THR A 118 13.19 10.93 2.40
CA THR A 118 13.81 11.86 1.45
C THR A 118 13.57 13.33 1.81
N ALA A 119 12.36 13.68 2.26
CA ALA A 119 12.00 15.03 2.62
C ALA A 119 10.93 15.06 3.71
N LEU A 120 10.98 16.10 4.55
CA LEU A 120 9.93 16.48 5.49
C LEU A 120 9.72 17.99 5.36
N SER A 121 8.48 18.44 5.19
CA SER A 121 8.16 19.87 5.13
C SER A 121 8.42 20.56 6.47
N LEU A 122 8.67 21.88 6.43
CA LEU A 122 8.98 22.67 7.63
C LEU A 122 7.85 22.67 8.66
N ASP A 123 6.61 22.66 8.18
CA ASP A 123 5.40 22.57 9.00
C ASP A 123 5.07 21.13 9.44
N LYS A 124 5.85 20.14 8.99
CA LYS A 124 5.66 18.71 9.24
C LYS A 124 4.32 18.16 8.73
N GLN A 125 3.69 18.81 7.76
CA GLN A 125 2.43 18.36 7.15
C GLN A 125 2.60 17.52 5.89
N VAL A 126 3.80 17.50 5.29
CA VAL A 126 4.09 16.73 4.08
C VAL A 126 5.40 15.97 4.27
N VAL A 127 5.39 14.69 3.95
CA VAL A 127 6.57 13.83 3.98
C VAL A 127 6.74 13.11 2.65
N ALA A 128 7.98 12.95 2.21
CA ALA A 128 8.32 12.14 1.06
C ALA A 128 9.37 11.09 1.42
N PHE A 129 9.17 9.86 0.97
CA PHE A 129 10.09 8.76 1.21
C PHE A 129 10.08 7.77 0.05
N LYS A 130 11.10 6.93 0.00
CA LYS A 130 11.24 5.84 -0.94
C LYS A 130 10.97 4.54 -0.22
N ASP A 131 10.29 3.62 -0.87
CA ASP A 131 10.15 2.23 -0.42
C ASP A 131 10.79 1.32 -1.47
N ARG A 132 11.75 0.49 -1.06
CA ARG A 132 12.60 -0.27 -1.99
C ARG A 132 12.46 -1.77 -1.79
N GLY A 133 12.38 -2.50 -2.90
CA GLY A 133 12.32 -3.96 -2.88
C GLY A 133 11.04 -4.52 -2.25
N VAL A 134 9.92 -3.80 -2.37
CA VAL A 134 8.63 -4.24 -1.84
C VAL A 134 8.20 -5.50 -2.58
N LYS A 135 8.01 -6.59 -1.84
CA LYS A 135 7.53 -7.85 -2.40
C LYS A 135 6.04 -7.96 -2.26
N ILE A 136 5.36 -8.02 -3.40
CA ILE A 136 3.90 -8.09 -3.51
C ILE A 136 3.55 -9.47 -4.04
N LYS A 137 2.87 -10.25 -3.22
CA LYS A 137 2.34 -11.55 -3.61
C LYS A 137 0.93 -11.38 -4.14
N LYS A 138 0.73 -11.73 -5.42
CA LYS A 138 -0.59 -11.71 -6.07
C LYS A 138 -1.04 -13.14 -6.35
N LYS A 139 -2.28 -13.45 -6.02
CA LYS A 139 -2.94 -14.71 -6.35
C LYS A 139 -4.26 -14.44 -7.06
N ILE A 140 -4.51 -15.20 -8.12
CA ILE A 140 -5.78 -15.19 -8.84
C ILE A 140 -6.44 -16.54 -8.62
N ARG A 141 -7.66 -16.51 -8.12
CA ARG A 141 -8.46 -17.69 -7.77
C ARG A 141 -9.77 -17.70 -8.55
N SER A 142 -10.29 -18.90 -8.76
CA SER A 142 -11.67 -19.07 -9.21
C SER A 142 -12.65 -18.54 -8.17
N LYS A 143 -13.83 -18.09 -8.58
CA LYS A 143 -14.85 -17.51 -7.70
C LYS A 143 -15.33 -18.45 -6.58
N ASP A 144 -15.27 -19.76 -6.82
CA ASP A 144 -15.58 -20.81 -5.83
C ASP A 144 -14.41 -21.10 -4.87
N LEU A 145 -13.28 -20.40 -5.01
CA LEU A 145 -12.05 -20.52 -4.21
C LEU A 145 -11.39 -21.90 -4.25
N THR A 146 -11.83 -22.78 -5.16
CA THR A 146 -11.34 -24.17 -5.21
C THR A 146 -10.01 -24.30 -5.93
N GLN A 147 -9.71 -23.40 -6.87
CA GLN A 147 -8.50 -23.46 -7.69
C GLN A 147 -7.75 -22.13 -7.67
N THR A 148 -6.43 -22.22 -7.45
CA THR A 148 -5.51 -21.11 -7.72
C THR A 148 -5.10 -21.20 -9.17
N ILE A 149 -5.52 -20.23 -9.97
CA ILE A 149 -5.29 -20.17 -11.41
C ILE A 149 -3.89 -19.61 -11.69
N TYR A 150 -3.47 -18.66 -10.86
CA TYR A 150 -2.20 -18.00 -10.99
C TYR A 150 -1.70 -17.50 -9.62
N SER A 151 -0.38 -17.53 -9.43
CA SER A 151 0.28 -16.95 -8.27
C SER A 151 1.65 -16.45 -8.70
N ASP A 152 1.99 -15.25 -8.26
CA ASP A 152 3.27 -14.61 -8.56
C ASP A 152 3.72 -13.74 -7.38
N ILE A 153 5.03 -13.46 -7.34
CA ILE A 153 5.63 -12.50 -6.43
C ILE A 153 6.34 -11.47 -7.30
N GLN A 154 5.88 -10.24 -7.18
CA GLN A 154 6.46 -9.10 -7.87
C GLN A 154 7.28 -8.30 -6.88
N GLU A 155 8.38 -7.73 -7.36
CA GLU A 155 9.20 -6.80 -6.60
C GLU A 155 9.07 -5.42 -7.25
N ALA A 156 8.84 -4.40 -6.44
CA ALA A 156 8.65 -3.04 -6.91
C ALA A 156 9.26 -2.02 -5.94
N ASP A 157 9.65 -0.89 -6.51
CA ASP A 157 10.08 0.28 -5.77
C ASP A 157 9.02 1.38 -5.89
N PHE A 158 8.83 2.14 -4.82
CA PHE A 158 7.87 3.24 -4.76
C PHE A 158 8.51 4.54 -4.30
N ASP A 159 8.12 5.63 -4.94
CA ASP A 159 8.36 6.99 -4.46
C ASP A 159 7.02 7.53 -3.90
N VAL A 160 7.02 7.82 -2.61
CA VAL A 160 5.83 8.11 -1.81
C VAL A 160 5.86 9.56 -1.34
N VAL A 161 4.70 10.24 -1.39
CA VAL A 161 4.52 11.59 -0.85
C VAL A 161 3.22 11.63 -0.06
N MET A 162 3.29 11.68 1.26
CA MET A 162 2.15 11.61 2.17
C MET A 162 1.89 12.96 2.85
N THR A 163 0.62 13.25 3.09
CA THR A 163 0.22 14.33 4.02
C THR A 163 -0.05 13.80 5.40
N LEU A 164 0.35 14.60 6.38
CA LEU A 164 0.20 14.35 7.80
C LEU A 164 -0.82 15.37 8.31
N ASP A 165 -1.93 14.85 8.82
CA ASP A 165 -2.98 15.61 9.52
C ASP A 165 -2.61 15.87 10.99
#